data_AF-A0A956EJZ6-F1
#
_entry.id   AF-A0A956EJZ6-F1
#
_cell.length_a   1.000
_cell.length_b   1.000
_cell.length_c   1.000
_cell.angle_alpha   90.00
_cell.angle_beta   90.00
_cell.angle_gamma   90.00
#
_symmetry.space_group_name_H-M   'P 1'
#
loop_
_entity.id
_entity.type
_entity.pdbx_description
1 polymer ?
#
loop_
_entity_poly.entity_id
_entity_poly.type
_entity_poly.pdbx_seq_one_letter_code
_entity_poly.pdbx_strand_id
1 'polypeptide(L)'
;MPEIHNIERLADGELAKLARSAEISDALLAVKHLERRASPMRAKVYEDLMKARQTQPKVKRTVASLAGMEATPASRHLLSAALADPDALVVRNAARSLGLIGGAAELQSLERLHPAAQAQAAVEFAKCLISYRHRLGKHRLAVPDLRARVALRGGFELPAKPAAQGRAGAQEAQKDLPSLGVVDQGAVELDCKGVRLILAFTDDFPKQNAIDALAQKDARPLVLMHSGLSTGQLSLAHHFVTQPGAGGRIELIGARPGGEVTYAGSVKV
;
A
#
# COMPACT_ATOMS: atom_id res chain seq x y z
N MET A 1 -20.77 26.72 -12.71
CA MET A 1 -19.63 26.04 -12.10
C MET A 1 -19.32 26.77 -10.80
N PRO A 2 -19.61 26.19 -9.62
CA PRO A 2 -19.30 26.85 -8.36
C PRO A 2 -17.77 27.01 -8.25
N GLU A 3 -17.34 28.17 -7.78
CA GLU A 3 -15.94 28.56 -7.70
C GLU A 3 -15.11 27.57 -6.86
N ILE A 4 -14.24 26.80 -7.52
CA ILE A 4 -13.24 25.92 -6.89
C ILE A 4 -12.36 26.69 -5.87
N HIS A 5 -12.32 28.02 -5.97
CA HIS A 5 -11.55 28.90 -5.10
C HIS A 5 -12.15 29.11 -3.69
N ASN A 6 -13.41 28.72 -3.44
CA ASN A 6 -14.03 28.97 -2.13
C ASN A 6 -13.87 27.82 -1.13
N ILE A 7 -13.67 26.57 -1.59
CA ILE A 7 -13.54 25.42 -0.67
C ILE A 7 -12.29 25.50 0.22
N GLU A 8 -11.25 26.18 -0.26
CA GLU A 8 -10.01 26.38 0.50
C GLU A 8 -10.19 27.28 1.72
N ARG A 9 -11.28 28.07 1.77
CA ARG A 9 -11.60 28.98 2.88
C ARG A 9 -12.61 28.41 3.87
N LEU A 10 -13.30 27.32 3.50
CA LEU A 10 -14.26 26.68 4.39
C LEU A 10 -13.60 26.14 5.65
N ALA A 11 -14.24 26.36 6.79
CA ALA A 11 -13.86 25.76 8.05
C ALA A 11 -14.13 24.25 8.05
N ASP A 12 -13.46 23.50 8.92
CA ASP A 12 -13.61 22.04 8.99
C ASP A 12 -15.06 21.59 9.25
N GLY A 13 -15.83 22.36 10.01
CA GLY A 13 -17.25 22.09 10.24
C GLY A 13 -18.10 22.24 8.97
N GLU A 14 -17.76 23.18 8.09
CA GLU A 14 -18.42 23.38 6.80
C GLU A 14 -18.00 22.30 5.80
N LEU A 15 -16.71 21.96 5.77
CA LEU A 15 -16.21 20.81 4.99
C LEU A 15 -16.88 19.50 5.45
N ALA A 16 -17.06 19.28 6.75
CA ALA A 16 -17.75 18.10 7.26
C ALA A 16 -19.22 18.06 6.82
N LYS A 17 -19.92 19.20 6.75
CA LYS A 17 -21.28 19.26 6.20
C LYS A 17 -21.27 18.96 4.70
N LEU A 18 -20.35 19.57 3.96
CA LEU A 18 -20.22 19.40 2.52
C LEU A 18 -19.83 17.97 2.14
N ALA A 19 -19.01 17.29 2.97
CA ALA A 19 -18.65 15.89 2.80
C ALA A 19 -19.86 14.95 2.78
N ARG A 20 -20.96 15.34 3.44
CA ARG A 20 -22.23 14.60 3.51
C ARG A 20 -23.25 15.06 2.48
N SER A 21 -22.87 15.91 1.52
CA SER A 21 -23.78 16.36 0.47
C SER A 21 -24.18 15.19 -0.45
N ALA A 22 -25.31 15.35 -1.13
CA ALA A 22 -25.74 14.40 -2.16
C ALA A 22 -24.87 14.49 -3.43
N GLU A 23 -24.27 15.67 -3.67
CA GLU A 23 -23.40 15.94 -4.82
C GLU A 23 -22.03 15.26 -4.65
N ILE A 24 -21.76 14.27 -5.49
CA ILE A 24 -20.56 13.43 -5.39
C ILE A 24 -19.27 14.27 -5.50
N SER A 25 -19.26 15.30 -6.36
CA SER A 25 -18.08 16.17 -6.53
C SER A 25 -17.73 16.89 -5.24
N ASP A 26 -18.73 17.44 -4.58
CA ASP A 26 -18.59 18.25 -3.38
C ASP A 26 -18.19 17.37 -2.20
N ALA A 27 -18.83 16.21 -2.06
CA ALA A 27 -18.48 15.23 -1.05
C ALA A 27 -17.02 14.77 -1.17
N LEU A 28 -16.58 14.42 -2.39
CA LEU A 28 -15.21 13.99 -2.65
C LEU A 28 -14.18 15.10 -2.40
N LEU A 29 -14.50 16.33 -2.82
CA LEU A 29 -13.61 17.47 -2.62
C LEU A 29 -13.46 17.76 -1.13
N ALA A 30 -14.57 17.85 -0.39
CA ALA A 30 -14.55 18.09 1.04
C ALA A 30 -13.78 17.01 1.82
N VAL A 31 -13.98 15.73 1.50
CA VAL A 31 -13.25 14.60 2.08
C VAL A 31 -11.73 14.74 1.87
N LYS A 32 -11.30 15.07 0.65
CA LYS A 32 -9.87 15.29 0.35
C LYS A 32 -9.29 16.52 1.06
N HIS A 33 -10.08 17.59 1.22
CA HIS A 33 -9.62 18.77 1.95
C HIS A 33 -9.47 18.50 3.45
N LEU A 34 -10.39 17.74 4.06
CA LEU A 34 -10.28 17.31 5.45
C LEU A 34 -9.03 16.43 5.67
N GLU A 35 -8.75 15.53 4.72
CA GLU A 35 -7.55 14.69 4.75
C GLU A 35 -6.27 15.52 4.64
N ARG A 36 -6.15 16.37 3.60
CA ARG A 36 -4.98 17.20 3.32
C ARG A 36 -4.61 18.11 4.49
N ARG A 37 -5.61 18.61 5.23
CA ARG A 37 -5.41 19.48 6.41
C ARG A 37 -5.15 18.72 7.70
N ALA A 38 -5.17 17.39 7.65
CA ALA A 38 -5.18 16.53 8.80
C ALA A 38 -6.25 16.92 9.84
N SER A 39 -7.45 17.26 9.36
CA SER A 39 -8.55 17.74 10.20
C SER A 39 -8.88 16.73 11.31
N PRO A 40 -9.05 17.17 12.57
CA PRO A 40 -9.50 16.28 13.65
C PRO A 40 -10.93 15.75 13.41
N MET A 41 -11.70 16.37 12.52
CA MET A 41 -13.06 15.92 12.19
C MET A 41 -13.08 14.73 11.21
N ARG A 42 -11.97 14.45 10.52
CA ARG A 42 -11.93 13.48 9.40
C ARG A 42 -12.38 12.08 9.83
N ALA A 43 -11.94 11.60 10.99
CA ALA A 43 -12.23 10.25 11.46
C ALA A 43 -13.75 10.04 11.66
N LYS A 44 -14.42 11.02 12.28
CA LYS A 44 -15.88 11.00 12.45
C LYS A 44 -16.61 11.12 11.12
N VAL A 45 -16.13 11.99 10.21
CA VAL A 45 -16.71 12.13 8.87
C VAL A 45 -16.59 10.82 8.08
N TYR A 46 -15.45 10.14 8.14
CA TYR A 46 -15.25 8.86 7.48
C TYR A 46 -16.21 7.80 8.03
N GLU A 47 -16.34 7.71 9.34
CA GLU A 47 -17.28 6.80 9.99
C GLU A 47 -18.72 7.05 9.56
N ASP A 48 -19.17 8.31 9.59
CA ASP A 48 -20.52 8.70 9.17
C ASP A 48 -20.76 8.29 7.70
N LEU A 49 -19.82 8.60 6.80
CA LEU A 49 -19.95 8.31 5.37
C LEU A 49 -19.99 6.80 5.08
N MET A 50 -19.20 6.01 5.78
CA MET A 50 -19.19 4.55 5.60
C MET A 50 -20.49 3.91 6.13
N LYS A 51 -21.04 4.41 7.24
CA LYS A 51 -22.29 3.90 7.84
C LYS A 51 -23.54 4.34 7.07
N ALA A 52 -23.57 5.53 6.50
CA ALA A 52 -24.77 6.03 5.83
C ALA A 52 -25.10 5.20 4.57
N ARG A 53 -26.32 4.66 4.52
CA ARG A 53 -26.80 3.82 3.42
C ARG A 53 -26.88 4.58 2.09
N GLN A 54 -27.20 5.87 2.17
CA GLN A 54 -27.34 6.79 1.05
C GLN A 54 -26.00 7.32 0.52
N THR A 55 -24.89 7.08 1.23
CA THR A 55 -23.58 7.52 0.74
C THR A 55 -23.23 6.79 -0.55
N GLN A 56 -22.91 7.58 -1.57
CA GLN A 56 -22.55 7.07 -2.89
C GLN A 56 -21.32 6.15 -2.80
N PRO A 57 -21.32 4.98 -3.47
CA PRO A 57 -20.20 4.04 -3.38
C PRO A 57 -18.85 4.64 -3.73
N LYS A 58 -18.80 5.58 -4.68
CA LYS A 58 -17.57 6.29 -5.05
C LYS A 58 -16.96 7.08 -3.88
N VAL A 59 -17.80 7.67 -3.02
CA VAL A 59 -17.34 8.38 -1.82
C VAL A 59 -16.81 7.38 -0.79
N LYS A 60 -17.54 6.28 -0.54
CA LYS A 60 -17.10 5.20 0.36
C LYS A 60 -15.75 4.60 -0.06
N ARG A 61 -15.57 4.32 -1.35
CA ARG A 61 -14.30 3.84 -1.92
C ARG A 61 -13.15 4.81 -1.66
N THR A 62 -13.42 6.12 -1.76
CA THR A 62 -12.42 7.17 -1.48
C THR A 62 -12.08 7.20 0.00
N VAL A 63 -13.09 7.17 0.88
CA VAL A 63 -12.90 7.11 2.33
C VAL A 63 -12.10 5.87 2.73
N ALA A 64 -12.40 4.69 2.17
CA ALA A 64 -11.63 3.48 2.42
C ALA A 64 -10.15 3.63 2.04
N SER A 65 -9.86 4.23 0.87
CA SER A 65 -8.47 4.50 0.47
C SER A 65 -7.75 5.46 1.42
N LEU A 66 -8.41 6.56 1.80
CA LEU A 66 -7.79 7.58 2.67
C LEU A 66 -7.60 7.08 4.10
N ALA A 67 -8.54 6.30 4.64
CA ALA A 67 -8.39 5.67 5.95
C ALA A 67 -7.17 4.73 6.00
N GLY A 68 -6.83 4.10 4.88
CA GLY A 68 -5.60 3.30 4.70
C GLY A 68 -4.29 4.07 4.89
N MET A 69 -4.31 5.40 4.79
CA MET A 69 -3.12 6.24 4.93
C MET A 69 -2.86 6.65 6.40
N GLU A 70 -3.85 6.51 7.29
CA GLU A 70 -3.73 7.00 8.67
C GLU A 70 -3.11 5.98 9.64
N ALA A 71 -3.12 4.69 9.29
CA ALA A 71 -2.61 3.57 10.12
C ALA A 71 -3.07 3.55 11.61
N THR A 72 -4.20 4.19 11.93
CA THR A 72 -4.74 4.20 13.30
C THR A 72 -5.56 2.94 13.60
N PRO A 73 -5.75 2.59 14.89
CA PRO A 73 -6.73 1.56 15.27
C PRO A 73 -8.15 1.86 14.77
N ALA A 74 -8.57 3.13 14.78
CA ALA A 74 -9.88 3.56 14.29
C ALA A 74 -10.02 3.30 12.77
N SER A 75 -9.00 3.61 11.98
CA SER A 75 -8.99 3.29 10.54
C SER A 75 -9.07 1.80 10.27
N ARG A 76 -8.33 0.97 11.03
CA ARG A 76 -8.41 -0.50 10.89
C ARG A 76 -9.79 -1.05 11.20
N HIS A 77 -10.44 -0.54 12.26
CA HIS A 77 -11.81 -0.92 12.61
C HIS A 77 -12.80 -0.49 11.51
N LEU A 78 -12.70 0.75 11.01
CA LEU A 78 -13.52 1.25 9.92
C LEU A 78 -13.39 0.40 8.65
N LEU A 79 -12.16 0.07 8.27
CA LEU A 79 -11.88 -0.75 7.08
C LEU A 79 -12.34 -2.20 7.25
N SER A 80 -12.19 -2.78 8.45
CA SER A 80 -12.73 -4.11 8.76
C SER A 80 -14.24 -4.15 8.61
N ALA A 81 -14.95 -3.13 9.11
CA ALA A 81 -16.40 -3.03 8.93
C ALA A 81 -16.78 -2.87 7.45
N ALA A 82 -15.97 -2.15 6.67
CA ALA A 82 -16.19 -1.94 5.24
C ALA A 82 -16.06 -3.22 4.38
N LEU A 83 -15.47 -4.29 4.91
CA LEU A 83 -15.45 -5.59 4.22
C LEU A 83 -16.84 -6.21 4.05
N ALA A 84 -17.84 -5.74 4.82
CA ALA A 84 -19.24 -6.15 4.69
C ALA A 84 -20.07 -5.22 3.79
N ASP A 85 -19.47 -4.22 3.13
CA ASP A 85 -20.21 -3.32 2.24
C ASP A 85 -20.71 -4.09 0.99
N PRO A 86 -21.96 -3.86 0.53
CA PRO A 86 -22.50 -4.55 -0.63
C PRO A 86 -21.80 -4.19 -1.95
N ASP A 87 -21.11 -3.05 -2.03
CA ASP A 87 -20.35 -2.66 -3.21
C ASP A 87 -18.97 -3.33 -3.22
N ALA A 88 -18.77 -4.25 -4.17
CA ALA A 88 -17.51 -5.00 -4.29
C ALA A 88 -16.26 -4.10 -4.46
N LEU A 89 -16.40 -2.89 -5.02
CA LEU A 89 -15.27 -1.98 -5.16
C LEU A 89 -14.96 -1.25 -3.84
N VAL A 90 -15.94 -1.06 -2.95
CA VAL A 90 -15.69 -0.63 -1.56
C VAL A 90 -14.91 -1.72 -0.83
N VAL A 91 -15.36 -2.98 -0.91
CA VAL A 91 -14.65 -4.13 -0.30
C VAL A 91 -13.22 -4.24 -0.84
N ARG A 92 -13.03 -4.09 -2.16
CA ARG A 92 -11.71 -4.08 -2.80
C ARG A 92 -10.79 -3.01 -2.20
N ASN A 93 -11.26 -1.77 -2.06
CA ASN A 93 -10.45 -0.67 -1.51
C ASN A 93 -10.20 -0.86 -0.01
N ALA A 94 -11.18 -1.37 0.73
CA ALA A 94 -11.03 -1.70 2.14
C ALA A 94 -9.95 -2.78 2.34
N ALA A 95 -10.04 -3.87 1.59
CA ALA A 95 -9.06 -4.95 1.62
C ALA A 95 -7.65 -4.44 1.25
N ARG A 96 -7.51 -3.68 0.14
CA ARG A 96 -6.21 -3.11 -0.24
C ARG A 96 -5.61 -2.27 0.88
N SER A 97 -6.41 -1.41 1.50
CA SER A 97 -5.99 -0.55 2.61
C SER A 97 -5.63 -1.37 3.85
N LEU A 98 -6.37 -2.43 4.16
CA LEU A 98 -5.99 -3.39 5.22
C LEU A 98 -4.70 -4.14 4.90
N GLY A 99 -4.41 -4.44 3.63
CA GLY A 99 -3.09 -4.96 3.23
C GLY A 99 -1.96 -3.99 3.63
N LEU A 100 -2.22 -2.69 3.52
CA LEU A 100 -1.28 -1.62 3.85
C LEU A 100 -1.13 -1.39 5.36
N ILE A 101 -2.18 -1.49 6.18
CA ILE A 101 -2.12 -1.11 7.61
C ILE A 101 -2.59 -2.17 8.61
N GLY A 102 -3.22 -3.23 8.14
CA GLY A 102 -3.81 -4.29 8.96
C GLY A 102 -2.77 -5.18 9.63
N GLY A 103 -3.20 -5.83 10.70
CA GLY A 103 -2.42 -6.83 11.42
C GLY A 103 -3.11 -8.19 11.49
N ALA A 104 -2.70 -9.00 12.46
CA ALA A 104 -3.20 -10.37 12.60
C ALA A 104 -4.73 -10.47 12.80
N ALA A 105 -5.35 -9.49 13.46
CA ALA A 105 -6.81 -9.46 13.64
C ALA A 105 -7.52 -9.21 12.29
N GLU A 106 -7.04 -8.25 11.51
CA GLU A 106 -7.59 -7.94 10.18
C GLU A 106 -7.38 -9.10 9.19
N LEU A 107 -6.28 -9.85 9.33
CA LEU A 107 -6.07 -11.07 8.55
C LEU A 107 -7.17 -12.10 8.80
N GLN A 108 -7.57 -12.32 10.06
CA GLN A 108 -8.67 -13.25 10.37
C GLN A 108 -9.99 -12.80 9.74
N SER A 109 -10.26 -11.49 9.72
CA SER A 109 -11.44 -10.93 9.04
C SER A 109 -11.39 -11.19 7.53
N LEU A 110 -10.24 -10.99 6.89
CA LEU A 110 -10.04 -11.26 5.46
C LEU A 110 -10.16 -12.76 5.14
N GLU A 111 -9.69 -13.65 6.02
CA GLU A 111 -9.78 -15.11 5.86
C GLU A 111 -11.21 -15.64 5.89
N ARG A 112 -12.11 -15.00 6.65
CA ARG A 112 -13.53 -15.37 6.73
C ARG A 112 -14.36 -14.78 5.58
N LEU A 113 -13.81 -13.82 4.83
CA LEU A 113 -14.50 -13.13 3.77
C LEU A 113 -14.60 -14.01 2.51
N HIS A 114 -15.79 -14.04 1.91
CA HIS A 114 -16.04 -14.60 0.58
C HIS A 114 -16.33 -13.46 -0.38
N PRO A 115 -15.30 -12.81 -0.96
CA PRO A 115 -15.50 -11.59 -1.73
C PRO A 115 -16.05 -11.90 -3.12
N ALA A 116 -16.74 -10.94 -3.71
CA ALA A 116 -17.07 -10.98 -5.13
C ALA A 116 -15.79 -10.98 -5.99
N ALA A 117 -15.89 -11.47 -7.23
CA ALA A 117 -14.76 -11.59 -8.15
C ALA A 117 -13.95 -10.28 -8.30
N GLN A 118 -14.62 -9.13 -8.32
CA GLN A 118 -13.99 -7.81 -8.45
C GLN A 118 -13.12 -7.41 -7.24
N ALA A 119 -13.31 -8.04 -6.08
CA ALA A 119 -12.55 -7.79 -4.85
C ALA A 119 -11.56 -8.91 -4.51
N GLN A 120 -11.71 -10.11 -5.10
CA GLN A 120 -10.92 -11.30 -4.78
C GLN A 120 -9.42 -11.05 -4.79
N ALA A 121 -8.87 -10.48 -5.88
CA ALA A 121 -7.43 -10.24 -6.00
C ALA A 121 -6.90 -9.29 -4.90
N ALA A 122 -7.67 -8.25 -4.56
CA ALA A 122 -7.27 -7.32 -3.50
C ALA A 122 -7.33 -7.96 -2.11
N VAL A 123 -8.29 -8.84 -1.86
CA VAL A 123 -8.40 -9.60 -0.61
C VAL A 123 -7.24 -10.58 -0.46
N GLU A 124 -6.92 -11.36 -1.50
CA GLU A 124 -5.79 -12.29 -1.47
C GLU A 124 -4.46 -11.56 -1.31
N PHE A 125 -4.27 -10.45 -2.02
CA PHE A 125 -3.04 -9.68 -1.87
C PHE A 125 -2.94 -9.01 -0.49
N ALA A 126 -4.05 -8.56 0.09
CA ALA A 126 -4.06 -8.05 1.46
C ALA A 126 -3.67 -9.13 2.49
N LYS A 127 -4.22 -10.35 2.37
CA LYS A 127 -3.81 -11.49 3.21
C LYS A 127 -2.32 -11.77 3.08
N CYS A 128 -1.81 -11.71 1.86
CA CYS A 128 -0.40 -11.89 1.53
C CYS A 128 0.49 -10.86 2.23
N LEU A 129 0.21 -9.56 2.04
CA LEU A 129 0.99 -8.48 2.65
C LEU A 129 1.00 -8.55 4.18
N ILE A 130 -0.14 -8.86 4.80
CA ILE A 130 -0.21 -9.03 6.26
C ILE A 130 0.57 -10.27 6.71
N SER A 131 0.50 -11.36 5.94
CA SER A 131 1.23 -12.59 6.27
C SER A 131 2.74 -12.44 6.19
N TYR A 132 3.27 -11.69 5.21
CA TYR A 132 4.70 -11.33 5.18
C TYR A 132 5.07 -10.42 6.34
N ARG A 133 4.29 -9.37 6.62
CA ARG A 133 4.53 -8.45 7.76
C ARG A 133 4.65 -9.19 9.10
N HIS A 134 3.81 -10.21 9.31
CA HIS A 134 3.80 -10.99 10.53
C HIS A 134 4.53 -12.33 10.44
N ARG A 135 5.22 -12.60 9.32
CA ARG A 135 6.03 -13.79 9.07
C ARG A 135 5.29 -15.11 9.34
N LEU A 136 4.05 -15.21 8.84
CA LEU A 136 3.13 -16.30 9.18
C LEU A 136 3.31 -17.58 8.36
N GLY A 137 4.14 -17.59 7.32
CA GLY A 137 4.36 -18.79 6.50
C GLY A 137 3.16 -19.20 5.63
N LYS A 138 2.14 -18.35 5.51
CA LYS A 138 0.90 -18.61 4.76
C LYS A 138 0.54 -17.45 3.83
N HIS A 139 -0.41 -17.66 2.92
CA HIS A 139 -0.84 -16.67 1.91
C HIS A 139 0.32 -16.09 1.10
N ARG A 140 1.33 -16.92 0.80
CA ARG A 140 2.52 -16.53 0.04
C ARG A 140 2.18 -16.20 -1.40
N LEU A 141 2.96 -15.31 -2.02
CA LEU A 141 2.91 -15.16 -3.47
C LEU A 141 3.40 -16.45 -4.12
N ALA A 142 2.66 -16.91 -5.12
CA ALA A 142 3.08 -18.03 -5.94
C ALA A 142 4.35 -17.63 -6.70
N VAL A 143 5.37 -18.48 -6.61
CA VAL A 143 6.57 -18.36 -7.43
C VAL A 143 6.20 -18.79 -8.85
N PRO A 144 6.30 -17.91 -9.87
CA PRO A 144 5.91 -18.28 -11.23
C PRO A 144 6.74 -19.46 -11.75
N ASP A 145 6.12 -20.36 -12.52
CA ASP A 145 6.84 -21.43 -13.23
C ASP A 145 7.92 -20.83 -14.14
N LEU A 146 9.07 -21.50 -14.29
CA LEU A 146 10.14 -21.10 -15.20
C LEU A 146 9.64 -20.85 -16.64
N ARG A 147 8.64 -21.61 -17.11
CA ARG A 147 8.01 -21.43 -18.43
C ARG A 147 7.23 -20.13 -18.56
N ALA A 148 6.74 -19.59 -17.45
CA ALA A 148 6.05 -18.30 -17.40
C ALA A 148 7.02 -17.13 -17.23
N ARG A 149 8.32 -17.39 -17.06
CA ARG A 149 9.34 -16.36 -16.88
C ARG A 149 10.01 -16.03 -18.20
N VAL A 150 10.20 -14.74 -18.44
CA VAL A 150 11.12 -14.27 -19.47
C VAL A 150 12.44 -13.97 -18.78
N ALA A 151 13.49 -14.69 -19.18
CA ALA A 151 14.84 -14.41 -18.71
C ALA A 151 15.26 -13.01 -19.17
N LEU A 152 15.61 -12.14 -18.22
CA LEU A 152 16.21 -10.85 -18.54
C LEU A 152 17.60 -11.10 -19.13
N ARG A 153 17.74 -10.88 -20.44
CA ARG A 153 19.02 -10.98 -21.15
C ARG A 153 19.61 -9.59 -21.31
N GLY A 154 20.79 -9.41 -20.71
CA GLY A 154 21.44 -8.11 -20.68
C GLY A 154 20.84 -7.19 -19.62
N GLY A 155 21.73 -6.49 -18.94
CA GLY A 155 21.44 -5.42 -18.00
C GLY A 155 22.63 -4.47 -18.02
N PHE A 156 22.39 -3.20 -17.76
CA PHE A 156 23.47 -2.27 -17.45
C PHE A 156 23.49 -2.11 -15.94
N GLU A 157 24.70 -2.09 -15.37
CA GLU A 157 24.86 -1.72 -13.98
C GLU A 157 24.42 -0.26 -13.83
N LEU A 158 23.40 -0.06 -13.01
CA LEU A 158 22.97 1.27 -12.62
C LEU A 158 23.83 1.71 -11.44
N PRO A 159 24.49 2.89 -11.52
CA PRO A 159 25.24 3.40 -10.39
C PRO A 159 24.28 3.65 -9.24
N ALA A 160 24.36 2.81 -8.22
CA ALA A 160 23.63 2.97 -6.98
C ALA A 160 24.28 4.10 -6.20
N LYS A 161 23.54 5.19 -6.00
CA LYS A 161 23.97 6.24 -5.08
C LYS A 161 23.25 5.99 -3.76
N PRO A 162 23.97 6.00 -2.61
CA PRO A 162 23.30 6.23 -1.34
C PRO A 162 22.45 7.46 -1.57
N ALA A 163 21.13 7.33 -1.39
CA ALA A 163 20.29 8.47 -1.59
C ALA A 163 20.75 9.50 -0.54
N ALA A 164 21.40 10.60 -0.96
CA ALA A 164 21.63 11.75 -0.08
C ALA A 164 20.27 12.24 0.48
N GLN A 165 19.20 11.91 -0.24
CA GLN A 165 17.78 12.05 0.09
C GLN A 165 17.14 10.74 0.60
N GLY A 166 17.92 9.76 1.09
CA GLY A 166 17.41 8.44 1.45
C GLY A 166 16.37 8.50 2.56
N ARG A 167 16.58 9.41 3.51
CA ARG A 167 15.55 9.77 4.51
C ARG A 167 14.30 10.37 3.87
N ALA A 168 14.42 11.25 2.88
CA ALA A 168 13.25 11.83 2.22
C ALA A 168 12.48 10.79 1.39
N GLY A 169 13.18 9.92 0.67
CA GLY A 169 12.57 8.80 -0.06
C GLY A 169 11.91 7.79 0.87
N ALA A 170 12.55 7.47 2.00
CA ALA A 170 11.98 6.62 3.04
C ALA A 170 10.75 7.25 3.71
N GLN A 171 10.80 8.55 4.02
CA GLN A 171 9.67 9.30 4.56
C GLN A 171 8.49 9.36 3.58
N GLU A 172 8.75 9.53 2.29
CA GLU A 172 7.70 9.49 1.27
C GLU A 172 7.12 8.08 1.13
N ALA A 173 7.97 7.04 1.15
CA ALA A 173 7.52 5.65 1.20
C ALA A 173 6.63 5.39 2.42
N GLN A 174 6.97 5.97 3.58
CA GLN A 174 6.19 5.84 4.80
C GLN A 174 4.80 6.44 4.68
N LYS A 175 4.61 7.48 3.86
CA LYS A 175 3.26 8.04 3.61
C LYS A 175 2.38 7.02 2.90
N ASP A 176 2.89 6.37 1.87
CA ASP A 176 2.18 5.33 1.11
C ASP A 176 2.08 4.00 1.86
N LEU A 177 3.01 3.74 2.78
CA LEU A 177 3.16 2.47 3.50
C LEU A 177 3.30 2.68 5.01
N PRO A 178 2.29 3.25 5.69
CA PRO A 178 2.45 3.76 7.05
C PRO A 178 2.69 2.68 8.12
N SER A 179 2.44 1.39 7.82
CA SER A 179 2.76 0.28 8.73
C SER A 179 4.09 -0.42 8.43
N LEU A 180 4.82 0.01 7.40
CA LEU A 180 6.10 -0.60 7.06
C LEU A 180 7.22 0.18 7.73
N GLY A 181 8.03 -0.46 8.56
CA GLY A 181 9.20 0.19 9.13
C GLY A 181 10.27 0.35 8.06
N VAL A 182 10.36 1.53 7.43
CA VAL A 182 11.44 1.83 6.47
C VAL A 182 12.69 2.28 7.22
N VAL A 183 13.85 1.75 6.87
CA VAL A 183 15.11 2.09 7.58
C VAL A 183 15.78 3.31 6.94
N ASP A 184 16.18 4.29 7.76
CA ASP A 184 16.74 5.58 7.30
C ASP A 184 17.99 5.45 6.43
N GLN A 185 18.79 4.42 6.66
CA GLN A 185 20.01 4.12 5.88
C GLN A 185 19.73 3.21 4.67
N GLY A 186 18.46 2.89 4.43
CA GLY A 186 18.01 1.87 3.51
C GLY A 186 17.33 2.43 2.28
N ALA A 187 17.70 3.60 1.78
CA ALA A 187 17.20 4.03 0.48
C ALA A 187 18.34 4.16 -0.53
N VAL A 188 18.23 3.40 -1.61
CA VAL A 188 19.14 3.50 -2.76
C VAL A 188 18.38 4.17 -3.90
N GLU A 189 19.02 5.18 -4.47
CA GLU A 189 18.51 5.84 -5.65
C GLU A 189 19.17 5.26 -6.90
N LEU A 190 18.33 4.97 -7.90
CA LEU A 190 18.76 4.55 -9.23
C LEU A 190 18.21 5.55 -10.24
N ASP A 191 19.06 6.00 -11.16
CA ASP A 191 18.66 6.80 -12.31
C ASP A 191 18.65 5.91 -13.55
N CYS A 192 17.47 5.66 -14.11
CA CYS A 192 17.31 4.91 -15.34
C CYS A 192 16.77 5.83 -16.44
N LYS A 193 17.68 6.38 -17.26
CA LYS A 193 17.34 7.25 -18.41
C LYS A 193 16.45 8.43 -18.01
N GLY A 194 16.75 9.08 -16.89
CA GLY A 194 15.97 10.21 -16.37
C GLY A 194 14.75 9.81 -15.54
N VAL A 195 14.48 8.50 -15.39
CA VAL A 195 13.51 8.00 -14.42
C VAL A 195 14.21 7.74 -13.11
N ARG A 196 13.85 8.53 -12.09
CA ARG A 196 14.33 8.36 -10.73
C ARG A 196 13.56 7.25 -10.04
N LEU A 197 14.29 6.23 -9.59
CA LEU A 197 13.79 5.08 -8.85
C LEU A 197 14.37 5.09 -7.43
N ILE A 198 13.57 4.71 -6.45
CA ILE A 198 14.01 4.59 -5.06
C ILE A 198 13.70 3.19 -4.57
N LEU A 199 14.73 2.46 -4.17
CA LEU A 199 14.61 1.21 -3.44
C LEU A 199 14.63 1.54 -1.95
N ALA A 200 13.52 1.35 -1.24
CA ALA A 200 13.42 1.57 0.20
C ALA A 200 13.38 0.23 0.95
N PHE A 201 14.43 -0.04 1.71
CA PHE A 201 14.60 -1.21 2.57
C PHE A 201 13.82 -1.05 3.86
N THR A 202 13.41 -2.17 4.40
CA THR A 202 12.57 -2.25 5.60
C THR A 202 13.37 -2.80 6.77
N ASP A 203 12.76 -2.80 7.95
CA ASP A 203 13.26 -3.44 9.16
C ASP A 203 13.49 -4.96 9.00
N ASP A 204 12.86 -5.58 7.99
CA ASP A 204 13.11 -6.97 7.58
C ASP A 204 14.47 -7.17 6.88
N PHE A 205 15.16 -6.11 6.47
CA PHE A 205 16.50 -6.17 5.87
C PHE A 205 17.56 -5.66 6.87
N PRO A 206 17.98 -6.47 7.87
CA PRO A 206 18.97 -6.05 8.86
C PRO A 206 20.33 -5.87 8.20
N LYS A 207 21.09 -4.84 8.59
CA LYS A 207 22.40 -4.54 7.97
C LYS A 207 23.44 -5.66 8.09
N GLN A 208 23.33 -6.48 9.14
CA GLN A 208 24.21 -7.62 9.38
C GLN A 208 23.43 -8.91 9.11
N ASN A 209 24.05 -9.83 8.37
CA ASN A 209 23.50 -11.16 8.07
C ASN A 209 22.10 -11.11 7.42
N ALA A 210 21.83 -10.07 6.61
CA ALA A 210 20.53 -9.89 5.93
C ALA A 210 20.14 -11.15 5.16
N ILE A 211 21.08 -11.69 4.39
CA ILE A 211 20.84 -12.84 3.52
C ILE A 211 20.48 -14.08 4.35
N ASP A 212 21.25 -14.40 5.39
CA ASP A 212 20.92 -15.52 6.28
C ASP A 212 19.55 -15.33 6.93
N ALA A 213 19.24 -14.12 7.40
CA ALA A 213 17.95 -13.82 8.02
C ALA A 213 16.77 -14.00 7.04
N LEU A 214 16.94 -13.61 5.76
CA LEU A 214 15.94 -13.78 4.71
C LEU A 214 15.82 -15.24 4.23
N ALA A 215 16.87 -16.05 4.40
CA ALA A 215 16.84 -17.48 4.10
C ALA A 215 15.98 -18.28 5.07
N GLN A 216 15.80 -17.80 6.31
CA GLN A 216 15.11 -18.54 7.37
C GLN A 216 13.60 -18.29 7.42
N LYS A 217 13.11 -17.17 6.85
CA LYS A 217 11.71 -16.76 7.04
C LYS A 217 11.19 -15.87 5.93
N ASP A 218 9.87 -15.82 5.83
CA ASP A 218 9.17 -14.88 4.96
C ASP A 218 9.45 -13.46 5.42
N ALA A 219 9.70 -12.56 4.46
CA ALA A 219 9.99 -11.17 4.76
C ALA A 219 9.55 -10.25 3.62
N ARG A 220 9.36 -8.97 3.92
CA ARG A 220 9.14 -7.91 2.93
C ARG A 220 10.31 -6.93 3.00
N PRO A 221 11.50 -7.30 2.49
CA PRO A 221 12.73 -6.58 2.76
C PRO A 221 12.83 -5.20 2.11
N LEU A 222 12.09 -4.96 1.03
CA LEU A 222 12.15 -3.67 0.34
C LEU A 222 10.90 -3.38 -0.51
N VAL A 223 10.75 -2.12 -0.87
CA VAL A 223 9.80 -1.65 -1.87
C VAL A 223 10.51 -0.80 -2.92
N LEU A 224 9.97 -0.77 -4.13
CA LEU A 224 10.44 0.11 -5.21
C LEU A 224 9.42 1.22 -5.40
N MET A 225 9.89 2.45 -5.34
CA MET A 225 9.14 3.64 -5.72
C MET A 225 9.72 4.25 -6.99
N HIS A 226 8.89 5.00 -7.71
CA HIS A 226 9.31 5.76 -8.87
C HIS A 226 8.80 7.19 -8.76
N SER A 227 9.62 8.15 -9.20
CA SER A 227 9.20 9.55 -9.29
C SER A 227 8.34 9.75 -10.53
N GLY A 228 7.17 10.37 -10.37
CA GLY A 228 6.41 10.90 -11.50
C GLY A 228 7.22 11.97 -12.23
N LEU A 229 7.25 11.89 -13.57
CA LEU A 229 8.03 12.81 -14.43
C LEU A 229 7.59 14.28 -14.28
N SER A 230 6.33 14.53 -13.90
CA SER A 230 5.73 15.87 -13.85
C SER A 230 5.60 16.46 -12.44
N THR A 231 5.49 15.63 -11.41
CA THR A 231 5.18 16.10 -10.04
C THR A 231 6.34 15.93 -9.07
N GLY A 232 7.36 15.13 -9.41
CA GLY A 232 8.41 14.73 -8.48
C GLY A 232 7.90 13.87 -7.30
N GLN A 233 6.61 13.54 -7.28
CA GLN A 233 6.03 12.69 -6.24
C GLN A 233 6.45 11.25 -6.48
N LEU A 234 6.84 10.59 -5.40
CA LEU A 234 7.15 9.17 -5.42
C LEU A 234 5.84 8.41 -5.28
N SER A 235 5.68 7.37 -6.09
CA SER A 235 4.61 6.40 -5.94
C SER A 235 5.17 4.99 -5.85
N LEU A 236 4.51 4.16 -5.07
CA LEU A 236 4.84 2.75 -4.96
C LEU A 236 4.68 2.03 -6.31
N ALA A 237 5.80 1.53 -6.85
CA ALA A 237 5.81 0.70 -8.05
C ALA A 237 5.64 -0.78 -7.72
N HIS A 238 6.38 -1.28 -6.71
CA HIS A 238 6.42 -2.71 -6.38
C HIS A 238 6.68 -2.95 -4.89
N HIS A 239 6.06 -4.00 -4.36
CA HIS A 239 6.48 -4.69 -3.16
C HIS A 239 7.46 -5.80 -3.54
N PHE A 240 8.57 -5.92 -2.81
CA PHE A 240 9.44 -7.08 -2.92
C PHE A 240 9.33 -7.91 -1.64
N VAL A 241 9.06 -9.20 -1.83
CA VAL A 241 8.96 -10.17 -0.76
C VAL A 241 9.97 -11.28 -0.98
N THR A 242 10.45 -11.86 0.11
CA THR A 242 11.31 -13.03 0.09
C THR A 242 10.67 -14.18 0.84
N GLN A 243 10.93 -15.38 0.39
CA GLN A 243 10.53 -16.60 1.10
C GLN A 243 11.60 -17.69 0.97
N PRO A 244 11.76 -18.56 1.98
CA PRO A 244 12.65 -19.70 1.90
C PRO A 244 12.27 -20.63 0.74
N GLY A 245 13.24 -20.94 -0.11
CA GLY A 245 13.16 -21.87 -1.22
C GLY A 245 13.88 -23.19 -0.93
N ALA A 246 13.69 -24.18 -1.81
CA ALA A 246 14.35 -25.47 -1.68
C ALA A 246 15.87 -25.35 -1.86
N GLY A 247 16.64 -26.17 -1.12
CA GLY A 247 18.09 -26.28 -1.29
C GLY A 247 18.89 -25.05 -0.88
N GLY A 248 18.47 -24.35 0.20
CA GLY A 248 19.16 -23.17 0.71
C GLY A 248 19.04 -21.94 -0.21
N ARG A 249 17.95 -21.86 -0.98
CA ARG A 249 17.67 -20.72 -1.85
C ARG A 249 16.73 -19.74 -1.17
N ILE A 250 16.85 -18.47 -1.53
CA ILE A 250 15.85 -17.45 -1.26
C ILE A 250 15.13 -17.18 -2.57
N GLU A 251 13.80 -17.26 -2.55
CA GLU A 251 12.97 -16.75 -3.65
C GLU A 251 12.68 -15.28 -3.41
N LEU A 252 12.99 -14.43 -4.38
CA LEU A 252 12.67 -12.99 -4.40
C LEU A 252 11.56 -12.75 -5.42
N ILE A 253 10.45 -12.18 -4.95
CA ILE A 253 9.26 -11.95 -5.77
C ILE A 253 8.92 -10.46 -5.70
N GLY A 254 8.83 -9.81 -6.87
CA GLY A 254 8.35 -8.43 -7.00
C GLY A 254 6.92 -8.42 -7.51
N ALA A 255 6.02 -7.77 -6.78
CA ALA A 255 4.61 -7.64 -7.14
C ALA A 255 4.16 -6.17 -7.13
N ARG A 256 3.29 -5.81 -8.08
CA ARG A 256 2.66 -4.49 -8.13
C ARG A 256 1.70 -4.29 -6.95
N PRO A 257 1.27 -3.05 -6.65
CA PRO A 257 0.26 -2.78 -5.62
C PRO A 257 -1.09 -3.51 -5.83
N GLY A 258 -1.36 -4.02 -7.03
CA GLY A 258 -2.51 -4.87 -7.34
C GLY A 258 -2.32 -6.36 -7.04
N GLY A 259 -1.12 -6.80 -6.66
CA GLY A 259 -0.76 -8.20 -6.44
C GLY A 259 -0.24 -8.94 -7.68
N GLU A 260 -0.15 -8.27 -8.82
CA GLU A 260 0.41 -8.85 -10.04
C GLU A 260 1.91 -9.07 -9.88
N VAL A 261 2.38 -10.31 -10.00
CA VAL A 261 3.81 -10.65 -9.96
C VAL A 261 4.47 -10.24 -11.27
N THR A 262 5.52 -9.40 -11.17
CA THR A 262 6.27 -8.88 -12.32
C THR A 262 7.73 -9.31 -12.31
N TYR A 263 8.29 -9.60 -11.13
CA TYR A 263 9.66 -10.07 -10.98
C TYR A 263 9.67 -11.36 -10.16
N ALA A 264 10.50 -12.31 -10.56
CA ALA A 264 10.77 -13.51 -9.78
C ALA A 264 12.20 -13.98 -10.05
N GLY A 265 12.96 -14.21 -8.99
CA GLY A 265 14.33 -14.71 -9.06
C GLY A 265 14.66 -15.52 -7.81
N SER A 266 15.76 -16.26 -7.87
CA SER A 266 16.25 -16.96 -6.68
C SER A 266 17.75 -16.83 -6.51
N VAL A 267 18.15 -16.65 -5.27
CA VAL A 267 19.55 -16.49 -4.85
C VAL A 267 19.93 -17.71 -4.03
N LYS A 268 21.08 -18.31 -4.33
CA LYS A 268 21.66 -19.37 -3.50
C LYS A 268 22.41 -18.70 -2.34
N VAL A 269 22.11 -19.14 -1.12
CA VAL A 269 22.79 -18.72 0.11
C VAL A 269 23.88 -19.73 0.45
#